data_AF-A0A7Y3XN17-F1
#
_entry.id   AF-A0A7Y3XN17-F1
#
_cell.length_a   1.000
_cell.length_b   1.000
_cell.length_c   1.000
_cell.angle_alpha   90.00
_cell.angle_beta   90.00
_cell.angle_gamma   90.00
#
_symmetry.space_group_name_H-M   'P 1'
#
loop_
_entity.id
_entity.type
_entity.pdbx_description
1 polymer ?
#
loop_
_entity_poly.entity_id
_entity_poly.type
_entity_poly.pdbx_seq_one_letter_code
_entity_poly.pdbx_strand_id
1 'polypeptide(L)'
;MQDIEKLKRTFVEKKVLSLSDVKKTLGTSARITAIRKCKKLGTVTSYSHKGSYYVLPTTPSYDKHGIWNINDIWFSANGTLLKTISWLVQHSEVGYFSHELDELLHVRTGNSLTSLFVQKYLYRLQVNSRYLYLWPSQKDVQLKARKIKLSKKGIPGYENKEMELPLTLFLSVLNEKQKRLFLGFESMRYGLGGDYAIATLTGVNRKTIGKGRRELERGYVNAERIRDIGAGRGELKKKKY
;
A
#
# COMPACT_ATOMS: atom_id res chain seq x y z
N MET A 1 -45.77 -12.83 6.15
CA MET A 1 -45.49 -11.43 5.76
C MET A 1 -45.06 -10.57 6.95
N GLN A 2 -45.68 -10.76 8.12
CA GLN A 2 -45.48 -9.96 9.33
C GLN A 2 -44.00 -9.82 9.79
N ASP A 3 -43.21 -10.90 9.75
CA ASP A 3 -41.80 -10.86 10.22
C ASP A 3 -40.89 -9.97 9.36
N ILE A 4 -41.14 -9.90 8.04
CA ILE A 4 -40.32 -9.09 7.12
C ILE A 4 -40.60 -7.61 7.34
N GLU A 5 -41.87 -7.26 7.53
CA GLU A 5 -42.28 -5.88 7.80
C GLU A 5 -41.75 -5.42 9.17
N LYS A 6 -41.82 -6.29 10.19
CA LYS A 6 -41.21 -6.04 11.50
C LYS A 6 -39.71 -5.80 11.38
N LEU A 7 -39.00 -6.68 10.65
CA LEU A 7 -37.56 -6.53 10.42
C LEU A 7 -37.22 -5.23 9.70
N LYS A 8 -38.00 -4.84 8.68
CA LYS A 8 -37.84 -3.59 7.94
C LYS A 8 -37.99 -2.38 8.85
N ARG A 9 -39.01 -2.36 9.73
CA ARG A 9 -39.20 -1.28 10.72
C ARG A 9 -38.01 -1.16 11.67
N THR A 10 -37.52 -2.28 12.19
CA THR A 10 -36.35 -2.28 13.08
C THR A 10 -35.08 -1.76 12.36
N PHE A 11 -34.92 -2.04 11.06
CA PHE A 11 -33.84 -1.43 10.28
C PHE A 11 -33.99 0.09 10.14
N VAL A 12 -35.21 0.61 9.96
CA VAL A 12 -35.45 2.07 9.88
C VAL A 12 -35.10 2.75 11.20
N GLU A 13 -35.47 2.13 12.32
CA GLU A 13 -35.21 2.68 13.67
C GLU A 13 -33.72 2.63 14.04
N LYS A 14 -33.07 1.47 13.87
CA LYS A 14 -31.69 1.25 14.34
C LYS A 14 -30.63 1.53 13.29
N LYS A 15 -31.01 1.67 12.01
CA LYS A 15 -30.14 1.81 10.81
C LYS A 15 -29.27 0.59 10.51
N VAL A 16 -28.60 0.04 11.52
CA VAL A 16 -27.67 -1.09 11.43
C VAL A 16 -28.12 -2.20 12.37
N LEU A 17 -28.18 -3.43 11.87
CA LEU A 17 -28.47 -4.61 12.69
C LEU A 17 -27.36 -5.63 12.54
N SER A 18 -26.95 -6.24 13.65
CA SER A 18 -26.11 -7.43 13.63
C SER A 18 -26.94 -8.68 13.33
N LEU A 19 -26.28 -9.81 13.00
CA LEU A 19 -27.01 -11.08 12.82
C LEU A 19 -27.78 -11.51 14.08
N SER A 20 -27.29 -11.20 15.28
CA SER A 20 -28.01 -11.51 16.53
C SER A 20 -29.26 -10.65 16.68
N ASP A 21 -29.20 -9.37 16.31
CA ASP A 21 -30.38 -8.48 16.32
C ASP A 21 -31.44 -8.94 15.31
N VAL A 22 -31.02 -9.34 14.11
CA VAL A 22 -31.92 -9.89 13.09
C VAL A 22 -32.61 -11.15 13.61
N LYS A 23 -31.86 -12.08 14.22
CA LYS A 23 -32.39 -13.30 14.81
C LYS A 23 -33.42 -13.02 15.92
N LYS A 24 -33.10 -12.10 16.83
CA LYS A 24 -34.01 -11.65 17.90
C LYS A 24 -35.29 -11.04 17.33
N THR A 25 -35.16 -10.19 16.31
CA THR A 25 -36.31 -9.50 15.68
C THR A 25 -37.26 -10.50 15.02
N LEU A 26 -36.70 -11.52 14.35
CA LEU A 26 -37.44 -12.59 13.67
C LEU A 26 -37.88 -13.73 14.60
N GLY A 27 -37.47 -13.75 15.88
CA GLY A 27 -37.77 -14.85 16.80
C GLY A 27 -37.16 -16.19 16.37
N THR A 28 -36.02 -16.20 15.68
CA THR A 28 -35.39 -17.43 15.16
C THR A 28 -33.96 -17.60 15.65
N SER A 29 -33.58 -18.83 16.01
CA SER A 29 -32.18 -19.20 16.26
C SER A 29 -31.43 -19.53 14.96
N ALA A 30 -32.15 -19.84 13.89
CA ALA A 30 -31.60 -20.35 12.63
C ALA A 30 -30.88 -19.25 11.81
N ARG A 31 -29.57 -19.41 11.65
CA ARG A 31 -28.71 -18.47 10.89
C ARG A 31 -29.14 -18.33 9.44
N ILE A 32 -29.40 -19.44 8.75
CA ILE A 32 -29.75 -19.43 7.32
C ILE A 32 -31.09 -18.71 7.08
N THR A 33 -32.06 -18.90 7.97
CA THR A 33 -33.36 -18.19 7.89
C THR A 33 -33.19 -16.68 8.01
N ALA A 34 -32.40 -16.22 8.99
CA ALA A 34 -32.11 -14.79 9.16
C ALA A 34 -31.45 -14.18 7.92
N ILE A 35 -30.37 -14.81 7.41
CA ILE A 35 -29.66 -14.34 6.21
C ILE A 35 -30.58 -14.29 4.99
N ARG A 36 -31.40 -15.32 4.78
CA ARG A 36 -32.34 -15.38 3.66
C ARG A 36 -33.37 -14.25 3.72
N LYS A 37 -33.85 -13.89 4.91
CA LYS A 37 -34.79 -12.77 5.10
C LYS A 37 -34.12 -11.41 4.86
N CYS A 38 -32.88 -11.21 5.33
CA CYS A 38 -32.07 -10.03 4.98
C CYS A 38 -31.88 -9.90 3.46
N LYS A 39 -31.53 -11.00 2.78
CA LYS A 39 -31.36 -11.02 1.32
C LYS A 39 -32.64 -10.63 0.57
N LYS A 40 -33.83 -11.03 1.06
CA LYS A 40 -35.12 -10.60 0.48
C LYS A 40 -35.35 -9.08 0.58
N LEU A 41 -34.77 -8.42 1.59
CA LEU A 41 -34.80 -6.97 1.76
C LEU A 41 -33.70 -6.25 0.96
N GLY A 42 -32.87 -6.99 0.21
CA GLY A 42 -31.75 -6.43 -0.55
C GLY A 42 -30.63 -5.88 0.33
N THR A 43 -30.59 -6.21 1.63
CA THR A 43 -29.65 -5.59 2.58
C THR A 43 -28.19 -5.68 2.12
N VAL A 44 -27.44 -4.61 2.38
CA VAL A 44 -26.00 -4.58 2.20
C VAL A 44 -25.33 -5.07 3.49
N THR A 45 -24.26 -5.85 3.35
CA THR A 45 -23.45 -6.34 4.46
C THR A 45 -22.18 -5.54 4.64
N SER A 46 -21.73 -5.36 5.88
CA SER A 46 -20.45 -4.71 6.15
C SER A 46 -19.32 -5.49 5.50
N TYR A 47 -18.40 -4.81 4.80
CA TYR A 47 -17.16 -5.47 4.39
C TYR A 47 -16.19 -5.55 5.58
N SER A 48 -16.31 -4.61 6.52
CA SER A 48 -15.67 -4.70 7.83
C SER A 48 -16.35 -5.77 8.70
N HIS A 49 -15.69 -6.20 9.77
CA HIS A 49 -16.27 -7.12 10.77
C HIS A 49 -16.80 -8.44 10.19
N LYS A 50 -16.18 -8.94 9.11
CA LYS A 50 -16.50 -10.25 8.49
C LYS A 50 -17.96 -10.38 8.04
N GLY A 51 -18.62 -9.30 7.62
CA GLY A 51 -20.02 -9.36 7.16
C GLY A 51 -21.06 -9.54 8.26
N SER A 52 -20.75 -9.11 9.49
CA SER A 52 -21.61 -9.33 10.65
C SER A 52 -22.76 -8.33 10.78
N TYR A 53 -22.69 -7.21 10.06
CA TYR A 53 -23.67 -6.13 10.12
C TYR A 53 -24.40 -5.95 8.80
N TYR A 54 -25.67 -5.59 8.90
CA TYR A 54 -26.60 -5.44 7.79
C TYR A 54 -27.24 -4.05 7.83
N VAL A 55 -27.50 -3.50 6.65
CA VAL A 55 -28.23 -2.24 6.47
C VAL A 55 -29.16 -2.34 5.26
N LEU A 56 -30.24 -1.54 5.24
CA LEU A 56 -31.07 -1.42 4.03
C LEU A 56 -30.31 -0.65 2.94
N PRO A 57 -30.49 -0.96 1.65
CA PRO A 57 -29.80 -0.27 0.54
C PRO A 57 -29.98 1.24 0.51
N THR A 58 -31.09 1.73 1.07
CA THR A 58 -31.44 3.15 1.12
C THR A 58 -30.78 3.91 2.28
N THR A 59 -30.08 3.22 3.19
CA THR A 59 -29.48 3.84 4.39
C THR A 59 -28.11 4.46 4.13
N PRO A 60 -27.17 3.79 3.43
CA PRO A 60 -25.84 4.33 3.19
C PRO A 60 -25.86 5.57 2.30
N SER A 61 -25.07 6.58 2.68
CA SER A 61 -24.68 7.69 1.80
C SER A 61 -23.21 7.48 1.43
N TYR A 62 -22.98 6.85 0.28
CA TYR A 62 -21.63 6.47 -0.15
C TYR A 62 -20.82 7.68 -0.61
N ASP A 63 -19.53 7.67 -0.30
CA ASP A 63 -18.58 8.65 -0.81
C ASP A 63 -18.21 8.38 -2.28
N LYS A 64 -17.28 9.18 -2.82
CA LYS A 64 -16.76 9.05 -4.19
C LYS A 64 -16.10 7.69 -4.50
N HIS A 65 -15.71 6.94 -3.47
CA HIS A 65 -15.10 5.62 -3.59
C HIS A 65 -16.12 4.49 -3.38
N GLY A 66 -17.40 4.83 -3.19
CA GLY A 66 -18.46 3.87 -2.91
C GLY A 66 -18.39 3.33 -1.48
N ILE A 67 -17.75 4.05 -0.55
CA ILE A 67 -17.53 3.63 0.83
C ILE A 67 -18.47 4.45 1.74
N TRP A 68 -19.04 3.79 2.73
CA TRP A 68 -19.82 4.44 3.77
C TRP A 68 -19.52 3.80 5.12
N ASN A 69 -19.44 4.61 6.17
CA ASN A 69 -19.23 4.13 7.53
C ASN A 69 -20.32 4.64 8.47
N ILE A 70 -20.55 3.87 9.53
CA ILE A 70 -21.36 4.26 10.67
C ILE A 70 -20.81 3.55 11.90
N ASN A 71 -20.43 4.30 12.94
CA ASN A 71 -19.86 3.77 14.18
C ASN A 71 -18.73 2.75 13.93
N ASP A 72 -17.76 3.11 13.09
CA ASP A 72 -16.62 2.27 12.66
C ASP A 72 -16.98 0.97 11.92
N ILE A 73 -18.24 0.81 11.51
CA ILE A 73 -18.67 -0.28 10.64
C ILE A 73 -18.73 0.23 9.20
N TRP A 74 -17.86 -0.35 8.38
CA TRP A 74 -17.67 0.02 6.98
C TRP A 74 -18.44 -0.88 6.01
N PHE A 75 -19.07 -0.22 5.03
CA PHE A 75 -19.87 -0.78 3.96
C PHE A 75 -19.40 -0.26 2.61
N SER A 76 -19.68 -1.03 1.57
CA SER A 76 -19.32 -0.67 0.20
C SER A 76 -20.50 -0.89 -0.73
N ALA A 77 -20.69 0.03 -1.66
CA ALA A 77 -21.63 -0.11 -2.76
C ALA A 77 -21.32 -1.35 -3.62
N ASN A 78 -20.06 -1.79 -3.64
CA ASN A 78 -19.60 -3.00 -4.33
C ASN A 78 -19.79 -4.29 -3.50
N GLY A 79 -20.32 -4.18 -2.28
CA GLY A 79 -20.62 -5.31 -1.38
C GLY A 79 -19.39 -5.80 -0.62
N THR A 80 -18.67 -6.79 -1.14
CA THR A 80 -17.57 -7.44 -0.41
C THR A 80 -16.26 -6.68 -0.51
N LEU A 81 -15.35 -6.90 0.44
CA LEU A 81 -14.01 -6.28 0.42
C LEU A 81 -13.26 -6.61 -0.88
N LEU A 82 -13.31 -7.85 -1.36
CA LEU A 82 -12.67 -8.28 -2.60
C LEU A 82 -13.22 -7.51 -3.82
N LYS A 83 -14.55 -7.42 -3.95
CA LYS A 83 -15.19 -6.67 -5.05
C LYS A 83 -14.85 -5.19 -4.98
N THR A 84 -14.81 -4.62 -3.78
CA THR A 84 -14.47 -3.22 -3.54
C THR A 84 -13.04 -2.92 -3.97
N ILE A 85 -12.07 -3.74 -3.55
CA ILE A 85 -10.66 -3.60 -3.98
C ILE A 85 -10.54 -3.71 -5.50
N SER A 86 -11.19 -4.71 -6.12
CA SER A 86 -11.16 -4.87 -7.57
C SER A 86 -11.72 -3.65 -8.29
N TRP A 87 -12.87 -3.13 -7.85
CA TRP A 87 -13.48 -1.94 -8.42
C TRP A 87 -12.56 -0.71 -8.30
N LEU A 88 -11.97 -0.50 -7.11
CA LEU A 88 -11.04 0.60 -6.86
C LEU A 88 -9.80 0.53 -7.76
N VAL A 89 -9.17 -0.65 -7.85
CA VAL A 89 -7.96 -0.82 -8.69
C VAL A 89 -8.29 -0.69 -10.17
N GLN A 90 -9.46 -1.18 -10.61
CA GLN A 90 -9.92 -1.06 -12.01
C GLN A 90 -10.15 0.40 -12.43
N HIS A 91 -10.70 1.23 -11.54
CA HIS A 91 -11.03 2.64 -11.82
C HIS A 91 -9.93 3.62 -11.37
N SER A 92 -8.78 3.12 -10.93
CA SER A 92 -7.64 3.94 -10.56
C SER A 92 -6.80 4.29 -11.78
N GLU A 93 -6.37 5.54 -11.89
CA GLU A 93 -5.40 5.95 -12.92
C GLU A 93 -3.98 5.43 -12.63
N VAL A 94 -3.66 5.14 -11.36
CA VAL A 94 -2.28 4.85 -10.91
C VAL A 94 -2.14 3.53 -10.15
N GLY A 95 -3.20 2.71 -10.13
CA GLY A 95 -3.31 1.55 -9.25
C GLY A 95 -3.21 1.91 -7.77
N TYR A 96 -2.93 0.94 -6.90
CA TYR A 96 -2.80 1.18 -5.46
C TYR A 96 -1.71 0.34 -4.80
N PHE A 97 -1.00 0.93 -3.84
CA PHE A 97 -0.23 0.16 -2.88
C PHE A 97 -1.14 -0.45 -1.80
N SER A 98 -0.70 -1.52 -1.15
CA SER A 98 -1.46 -2.14 -0.06
C SER A 98 -1.78 -1.16 1.09
N HIS A 99 -0.84 -0.29 1.47
CA HIS A 99 -1.06 0.68 2.56
C HIS A 99 -2.07 1.77 2.18
N GLU A 100 -2.06 2.23 0.91
CA GLU A 100 -3.06 3.19 0.41
C GLU A 100 -4.48 2.60 0.49
N LEU A 101 -4.62 1.30 0.22
CA LEU A 101 -5.91 0.60 0.37
C LEU A 101 -6.27 0.35 1.83
N ASP A 102 -5.30 0.05 2.70
CA ASP A 102 -5.55 -0.08 4.14
C ASP A 102 -6.10 1.22 4.74
N GLU A 103 -5.49 2.35 4.37
CA GLU A 103 -5.90 3.70 4.78
C GLU A 103 -7.29 4.04 4.22
N LEU A 104 -7.51 3.84 2.91
CA LEU A 104 -8.77 4.15 2.24
C LEU A 104 -9.95 3.31 2.77
N LEU A 105 -9.73 2.02 2.98
CA LEU A 105 -10.80 1.07 3.34
C LEU A 105 -10.92 0.89 4.86
N HIS A 106 -10.03 1.48 5.66
CA HIS A 106 -9.96 1.37 7.11
C HIS A 106 -9.90 -0.09 7.64
N VAL A 107 -9.36 -1.00 6.83
CA VAL A 107 -9.16 -2.42 7.18
C VAL A 107 -7.88 -2.95 6.57
N ARG A 108 -7.26 -3.97 7.17
CA ARG A 108 -6.09 -4.64 6.59
C ARG A 108 -6.47 -5.42 5.33
N THR A 109 -5.89 -5.04 4.19
CA THR A 109 -6.23 -5.57 2.87
C THR A 109 -5.27 -6.65 2.37
N GLY A 110 -4.13 -6.88 3.04
CA GLY A 110 -3.05 -7.77 2.57
C GLY A 110 -3.51 -9.18 2.19
N ASN A 111 -4.36 -9.82 3.01
CA ASN A 111 -4.89 -11.17 2.72
C ASN A 111 -5.82 -11.15 1.50
N SER A 112 -6.71 -10.16 1.41
CA SER A 112 -7.63 -9.98 0.28
C SER A 112 -6.88 -9.71 -1.02
N LEU A 113 -5.86 -8.85 -0.97
CA LEU A 113 -5.00 -8.55 -2.11
C LEU A 113 -4.18 -9.75 -2.57
N THR A 114 -3.68 -10.56 -1.63
CA THR A 114 -2.99 -11.81 -1.94
C THR A 114 -3.93 -12.79 -2.63
N SER A 115 -5.15 -12.95 -2.13
CA SER A 115 -6.17 -13.79 -2.75
C SER A 115 -6.51 -13.33 -4.18
N LEU A 116 -6.74 -12.02 -4.38
CA LEU A 116 -7.03 -11.46 -5.70
C LEU A 116 -5.87 -11.65 -6.69
N PHE A 117 -4.63 -11.53 -6.22
CA PHE A 117 -3.44 -11.76 -7.04
C PHE A 117 -3.29 -13.25 -7.42
N VAL A 118 -3.41 -14.16 -6.44
CA VAL A 118 -3.29 -15.62 -6.69
C VAL A 118 -4.37 -16.10 -7.66
N GLN A 119 -5.58 -15.55 -7.55
CA GLN A 119 -6.70 -15.84 -8.45
C GLN A 119 -6.61 -15.08 -9.80
N LYS A 120 -5.51 -14.36 -10.06
CA LYS A 120 -5.23 -13.61 -11.30
C LYS A 120 -6.23 -12.49 -11.61
N TYR A 121 -7.00 -12.02 -10.63
CA TYR A 121 -7.87 -10.85 -10.78
C TYR A 121 -7.08 -9.54 -10.79
N LEU A 122 -5.94 -9.50 -10.10
CA LEU A 122 -5.06 -8.34 -10.05
C LEU A 122 -3.64 -8.69 -10.49
N TYR A 123 -2.98 -7.72 -11.12
CA TYR A 123 -1.54 -7.78 -11.35
C TYR A 123 -0.80 -7.15 -10.16
N ARG A 124 0.33 -7.73 -9.76
CA ARG A 124 1.13 -7.24 -8.62
C ARG A 124 2.58 -7.05 -9.05
N LEU A 125 3.13 -5.87 -8.75
CA LEU A 125 4.54 -5.54 -8.93
C LEU A 125 5.13 -5.07 -7.60
N GLN A 126 6.36 -5.46 -7.29
CA GLN A 126 7.09 -4.91 -6.14
C GLN A 126 7.78 -3.60 -6.55
N VAL A 127 7.46 -2.52 -5.85
CA VAL A 127 8.06 -1.18 -6.00
C VAL A 127 8.47 -0.72 -4.61
N ASN A 128 9.77 -0.48 -4.39
CA ASN A 128 10.32 0.06 -3.14
C ASN A 128 9.98 -0.78 -1.91
N SER A 129 10.14 -2.11 -2.03
CA SER A 129 9.77 -3.09 -0.99
C SER A 129 8.28 -3.12 -0.64
N ARG A 130 7.42 -2.43 -1.41
CA ARG A 130 5.97 -2.43 -1.27
C ARG A 130 5.32 -3.05 -2.50
N TYR A 131 4.16 -3.67 -2.33
CA TYR A 131 3.42 -4.22 -3.46
C TYR A 131 2.44 -3.19 -4.01
N LEU A 132 2.61 -2.89 -5.30
CA LEU A 132 1.69 -2.12 -6.14
C LEU A 132 0.76 -3.09 -6.88
N TYR A 133 -0.54 -2.85 -6.75
CA TYR A 133 -1.59 -3.63 -7.39
C TYR A 133 -2.19 -2.83 -8.53
N LEU A 134 -2.27 -3.49 -9.68
CA LEU A 134 -2.67 -2.91 -10.96
C LEU A 134 -3.77 -3.77 -11.58
N TRP A 135 -4.61 -3.14 -12.39
CA TRP A 135 -5.63 -3.83 -13.16
C TRP A 135 -4.99 -4.51 -14.38
N PRO A 136 -5.19 -5.82 -14.62
CA PRO A 136 -4.44 -6.56 -15.63
C PRO A 136 -4.47 -5.96 -17.04
N SER A 137 -5.62 -5.48 -17.50
CA SER A 137 -5.77 -4.89 -18.84
C SER A 137 -5.27 -3.44 -18.95
N GLN A 138 -4.98 -2.78 -17.84
CA GLN A 138 -4.53 -1.37 -17.80
C GLN A 138 -3.16 -1.22 -17.13
N LYS A 139 -2.48 -2.33 -16.82
CA LYS A 139 -1.28 -2.35 -15.96
C LYS A 139 -0.17 -1.41 -16.46
N ASP A 140 0.07 -1.35 -17.77
CA ASP A 140 1.17 -0.56 -18.33
C ASP A 140 0.86 0.94 -18.27
N VAL A 141 -0.40 1.32 -18.50
CA VAL A 141 -0.89 2.70 -18.37
C VAL A 141 -0.83 3.14 -16.91
N GLN A 142 -1.38 2.33 -16.00
CA GLN A 142 -1.38 2.64 -14.57
C GLN A 142 0.03 2.70 -13.99
N LEU A 143 0.93 1.80 -14.41
CA LEU A 143 2.33 1.82 -13.97
C LEU A 143 3.06 3.07 -14.48
N LYS A 144 2.84 3.47 -15.74
CA LYS A 144 3.42 4.71 -16.30
C LYS A 144 2.92 5.93 -15.53
N ALA A 145 1.61 6.04 -15.31
CA ALA A 145 1.01 7.13 -14.54
C ALA A 145 1.52 7.14 -13.09
N ARG A 146 1.66 5.97 -12.45
CA ARG A 146 2.25 5.84 -11.11
C ARG A 146 3.69 6.31 -11.08
N LYS A 147 4.52 5.95 -12.05
CA LYS A 147 5.91 6.44 -12.16
C LYS A 147 5.96 7.96 -12.30
N ILE A 148 5.09 8.56 -13.11
CA ILE A 148 4.98 10.02 -13.25
C ILE A 148 4.54 10.67 -11.93
N LYS A 149 3.56 10.09 -11.23
CA LYS A 149 3.10 10.56 -9.91
C LYS A 149 4.21 10.49 -8.86
N LEU A 150 4.98 9.40 -8.87
CA LEU A 150 6.13 9.17 -7.97
C LEU A 150 7.39 9.95 -8.36
N SER A 151 7.50 10.45 -9.60
CA SER A 151 8.59 11.35 -9.99
C SER A 151 8.24 12.82 -9.76
N LYS A 152 6.94 13.15 -9.77
CA LYS A 152 6.42 14.50 -9.44
C LYS A 152 6.40 14.76 -7.93
N LYS A 153 6.04 13.76 -7.13
CA LYS A 153 6.43 13.74 -5.71
C LYS A 153 7.93 13.48 -5.73
N GLY A 154 8.76 14.41 -5.27
CA GLY A 154 10.20 14.19 -5.19
C GLY A 154 10.56 12.95 -4.36
N ILE A 155 11.87 12.71 -4.18
CA ILE A 155 12.35 11.70 -3.23
C ILE A 155 11.66 11.96 -1.89
N PRO A 156 10.98 10.97 -1.27
CA PRO A 156 10.29 11.21 0.00
C PRO A 156 11.26 11.78 1.06
N GLY A 157 11.03 13.03 1.46
CA GLY A 157 11.95 13.81 2.33
C GLY A 157 12.77 14.91 1.63
N TYR A 158 12.78 14.95 0.29
CA TYR A 158 13.37 15.98 -0.57
C TYR A 158 12.35 16.49 -1.61
N GLU A 159 11.07 16.46 -1.25
CA GLU A 159 9.97 16.88 -2.13
C GLU A 159 9.99 18.40 -2.38
N ASN A 160 10.67 19.15 -1.51
CA ASN A 160 10.89 20.59 -1.65
C ASN A 160 12.25 20.86 -2.33
N LYS A 161 12.25 21.66 -3.41
CA LYS A 161 13.48 22.17 -4.04
C LYS A 161 14.41 22.91 -3.07
N GLU A 162 13.86 23.41 -1.96
CA GLU A 162 14.60 24.03 -0.86
C GLU A 162 15.61 23.09 -0.19
N MET A 163 15.45 21.77 -0.32
CA MET A 163 16.36 20.77 0.25
C MET A 163 17.54 20.40 -0.66
N GLU A 164 17.55 20.84 -1.94
CA GLU A 164 18.65 20.55 -2.86
C GLU A 164 19.96 21.24 -2.42
N LEU A 165 19.88 22.49 -1.97
CA LEU A 165 21.04 23.25 -1.48
C LEU A 165 21.60 22.68 -0.16
N PRO A 166 20.78 22.46 0.90
CA PRO A 166 21.23 21.79 2.11
C PRO A 166 21.79 20.39 1.87
N LEU A 167 21.17 19.59 0.99
CA LEU A 167 21.69 18.28 0.63
C LEU A 167 23.07 18.41 -0.04
N THR A 168 23.23 19.33 -0.99
CA THR A 168 24.51 19.56 -1.65
C THR A 168 25.60 19.98 -0.67
N LEU A 169 25.28 20.89 0.27
CA LEU A 169 26.20 21.32 1.33
C LEU A 169 26.53 20.17 2.29
N PHE A 170 25.55 19.38 2.70
CA PHE A 170 25.80 18.20 3.54
C PHE A 170 26.70 17.19 2.83
N LEU A 171 26.45 16.92 1.56
CA LEU A 171 27.25 16.01 0.75
C LEU A 171 28.68 16.50 0.51
N SER A 172 28.99 17.78 0.72
CA SER A 172 30.35 18.33 0.60
C SER A 172 31.19 18.16 1.86
N VAL A 173 30.56 18.05 3.04
CA VAL A 173 31.28 17.79 4.31
C VAL A 173 31.58 16.29 4.53
N LEU A 174 30.97 15.41 3.74
CA LEU A 174 31.19 13.97 3.81
C LEU A 174 32.38 13.53 2.96
N ASN A 175 33.14 12.55 3.46
CA ASN A 175 34.13 11.85 2.64
C ASN A 175 33.46 10.88 1.63
N GLU A 176 34.22 10.42 0.63
CA GLU A 176 33.71 9.53 -0.44
C GLU A 176 33.04 8.24 0.07
N LYS A 177 33.48 7.70 1.21
CA LYS A 177 32.86 6.51 1.82
C LYS A 177 31.52 6.87 2.47
N GLN A 178 31.48 7.90 3.31
CA GLN A 178 30.27 8.39 3.96
C GLN A 178 29.22 8.83 2.94
N LYS A 179 29.63 9.60 1.93
CA LYS A 179 28.79 10.05 0.82
C LYS A 179 28.13 8.88 0.11
N ARG A 180 28.93 7.89 -0.28
CA ARG A 180 28.42 6.68 -0.95
C ARG A 180 27.45 5.88 -0.07
N LEU A 181 27.76 5.70 1.21
CA LEU A 181 26.89 4.97 2.14
C LEU A 181 25.57 5.72 2.35
N PHE A 182 25.62 7.03 2.60
CA PHE A 182 24.43 7.85 2.76
C PHE A 182 23.53 7.80 1.51
N LEU A 183 24.10 8.00 0.32
CA LEU A 183 23.33 7.92 -0.92
C LEU A 183 22.82 6.50 -1.20
N GLY A 184 23.57 5.47 -0.80
CA GLY A 184 23.12 4.08 -0.81
C GLY A 184 21.91 3.86 0.09
N PHE A 185 21.93 4.42 1.30
CA PHE A 185 20.82 4.39 2.25
C PHE A 185 19.58 5.13 1.72
N GLU A 186 19.77 6.35 1.20
CA GLU A 186 18.67 7.11 0.59
C GLU A 186 18.12 6.40 -0.66
N SER A 187 18.97 5.72 -1.43
CA SER A 187 18.51 4.84 -2.50
C SER A 187 17.73 3.63 -1.99
N MET A 188 18.07 3.06 -0.83
CA MET A 188 17.29 1.97 -0.21
C MET A 188 15.92 2.46 0.24
N ARG A 189 15.87 3.64 0.86
CA ARG A 189 14.62 4.32 1.25
C ARG A 189 13.75 4.62 0.03
N TYR A 190 14.38 5.06 -1.07
CA TYR A 190 13.67 5.34 -2.31
C TYR A 190 13.22 4.08 -3.06
N GLY A 191 14.00 2.99 -3.06
CA GLY A 191 13.62 1.70 -3.64
C GLY A 191 13.98 1.47 -5.12
N LEU A 192 13.07 0.89 -5.92
CA LEU A 192 13.29 0.56 -7.33
C LEU A 192 13.49 1.84 -8.16
N GLY A 193 14.64 1.95 -8.79
CA GLY A 193 15.06 3.19 -9.46
C GLY A 193 15.69 4.21 -8.51
N GLY A 194 15.86 3.90 -7.22
CA GLY A 194 16.53 4.75 -6.24
C GLY A 194 17.94 5.12 -6.65
N ASP A 195 18.72 4.15 -7.14
CA ASP A 195 20.07 4.45 -7.60
C ASP A 195 20.05 5.48 -8.76
N TYR A 196 19.00 5.47 -9.60
CA TYR A 196 18.81 6.41 -10.72
C TYR A 196 18.26 7.77 -10.25
N ALA A 197 17.27 7.78 -9.36
CA ALA A 197 16.68 8.99 -8.80
C ALA A 197 17.71 9.79 -7.99
N ILE A 198 18.47 9.11 -7.12
CA ILE A 198 19.53 9.71 -6.32
C ILE A 198 20.70 10.18 -7.20
N ALA A 199 21.05 9.42 -8.26
CA ALA A 199 22.05 9.87 -9.23
C ALA A 199 21.62 11.14 -9.96
N THR A 200 20.34 11.23 -10.33
CA THR A 200 19.77 12.41 -11.02
C THR A 200 19.76 13.62 -10.10
N LEU A 201 19.39 13.44 -8.83
CA LEU A 201 19.33 14.51 -7.83
C LEU A 201 20.72 15.05 -7.46
N THR A 202 21.69 14.16 -7.28
CA THR A 202 22.99 14.52 -6.66
C THR A 202 24.14 14.61 -7.64
N GLY A 203 23.94 14.20 -8.89
CA GLY A 203 25.00 14.08 -9.90
C GLY A 203 25.98 12.93 -9.65
N VAL A 204 25.81 12.16 -8.57
CA VAL A 204 26.72 11.06 -8.23
C VAL A 204 26.48 9.85 -9.13
N ASN A 205 27.55 9.16 -9.51
CA ASN A 205 27.46 7.99 -10.38
C ASN A 205 26.57 6.89 -9.78
N ARG A 206 25.60 6.41 -10.56
CA ARG A 206 24.67 5.33 -10.20
C ARG A 206 25.36 4.07 -9.66
N LYS A 207 26.50 3.68 -10.23
CA LYS A 207 27.27 2.49 -9.75
C LYS A 207 27.86 2.72 -8.36
N THR A 208 28.25 3.96 -8.04
CA THR A 208 28.74 4.35 -6.71
C THR A 208 27.62 4.21 -5.70
N ILE A 209 26.45 4.77 -5.98
CA ILE A 209 25.26 4.67 -5.12
C ILE A 209 24.90 3.19 -4.88
N GLY A 210 24.82 2.40 -5.94
CA GLY A 210 24.55 0.96 -5.85
C GLY A 210 25.61 0.17 -5.10
N LYS A 211 26.88 0.61 -5.09
CA LYS A 211 27.94 0.03 -4.25
C LYS A 211 27.68 0.33 -2.76
N GLY A 212 27.35 1.56 -2.39
CA GLY A 212 27.02 1.92 -1.00
C GLY A 212 25.83 1.16 -0.46
N ARG A 213 24.78 1.03 -1.27
CA ARG A 213 23.60 0.22 -0.95
C ARG A 213 23.95 -1.23 -0.63
N ARG A 214 24.77 -1.88 -1.47
CA ARG A 214 25.23 -3.26 -1.23
C ARG A 214 26.13 -3.40 0.00
N GLU A 215 26.97 -2.39 0.28
CA GLU A 215 27.79 -2.36 1.50
C GLU A 215 26.91 -2.34 2.75
N LEU A 216 25.85 -1.53 2.75
CA LEU A 216 24.85 -1.46 3.83
C LEU A 216 24.04 -2.76 3.96
N GLU A 217 23.51 -3.30 2.86
CA GLU A 217 22.72 -4.55 2.85
C GLU A 217 23.51 -5.74 3.42
N ARG A 218 24.84 -5.73 3.27
CA ARG A 218 25.73 -6.80 3.74
C ARG A 218 26.31 -6.55 5.14
N GLY A 219 26.02 -5.41 5.77
CA GLY A 219 26.55 -5.06 7.09
C GLY A 219 28.04 -4.72 7.12
N TYR A 220 28.68 -4.47 5.97
CA TYR A 220 30.11 -4.14 5.86
C TYR A 220 30.36 -2.65 6.11
N VAL A 221 29.93 -2.12 7.26
CA VAL A 221 30.14 -0.72 7.62
C VAL A 221 30.94 -0.62 8.92
N ASN A 222 32.25 -0.42 8.78
CA ASN A 222 33.12 -0.08 9.90
C ASN A 222 33.23 1.45 10.01
N ALA A 223 32.80 2.00 11.15
CA ALA A 223 32.79 3.44 11.46
C ALA A 223 34.20 4.01 11.75
N GLU A 224 35.12 3.18 12.24
CA GLU A 224 36.44 3.60 12.71
C GLU A 224 37.51 3.56 11.60
N ARG A 225 37.24 2.86 10.50
CA ARG A 225 38.25 2.59 9.46
C ARG A 225 37.80 3.00 8.06
N ILE A 226 38.57 3.87 7.41
CA ILE A 226 38.29 4.33 6.04
C ILE A 226 38.61 3.23 5.00
N ARG A 227 39.63 2.41 5.23
CA ARG A 227 40.07 1.31 4.34
C ARG A 227 39.81 -0.05 4.97
N ASP A 228 39.55 -1.08 4.18
CA ASP A 228 39.46 -2.46 4.69
C ASP A 228 40.82 -2.95 5.25
N ILE A 229 40.78 -4.02 6.04
CA ILE A 229 41.97 -4.74 6.50
C ILE A 229 42.71 -5.30 5.27
N GLY A 230 43.99 -4.95 5.09
CA GLY A 230 44.81 -5.40 3.96
C GLY A 230 44.79 -4.51 2.71
N ALA A 231 43.99 -3.43 2.65
CA ALA A 231 43.91 -2.53 1.49
C ALA A 231 45.05 -1.46 1.44
N GLY A 232 46.25 -1.83 1.89
CA GLY A 232 47.46 -1.02 1.73
C GLY A 232 47.99 -1.05 0.29
N ARG A 233 48.95 -0.18 -0.03
CA ARG A 233 49.70 -0.29 -1.30
C ARG A 233 50.49 -1.61 -1.23
N GLY A 234 50.19 -2.55 -2.14
CA GLY A 234 50.93 -3.82 -2.20
C GLY A 234 52.42 -3.57 -2.40
N GLU A 235 53.27 -4.37 -1.75
CA GLU A 235 54.72 -4.26 -1.88
C GLU A 235 55.13 -4.32 -3.36
N LEU A 236 55.97 -3.37 -3.78
CA LEU A 236 56.58 -3.40 -5.10
C LEU A 236 57.44 -4.67 -5.19
N LYS A 237 57.02 -5.64 -6.01
CA LYS A 237 57.82 -6.84 -6.30
C LYS A 237 59.17 -6.42 -6.87
N LYS A 238 60.26 -6.58 -6.10
CA LYS A 238 61.62 -6.45 -6.61
C LYS A 238 61.83 -7.53 -7.66
N LYS A 239 62.08 -7.13 -8.92
CA LYS A 239 62.59 -8.04 -9.94
C LYS A 239 64.01 -8.46 -9.53
N LYS A 240 64.21 -9.76 -9.30
CA LYS A 240 65.57 -10.33 -9.26
C LYS A 240 66.07 -10.36 -10.71
N TYR A 241 67.16 -9.64 -10.97
CA TYR A 241 67.97 -9.81 -12.17
C TYR A 241 68.86 -11.04 -11.98
#